data_AF-A0A934QJA9-F1
#
_entry.id   AF-A0A934QJA9-F1
#
_cell.length_a   1.000
_cell.length_b   1.000
_cell.length_c   1.000
_cell.angle_alpha   90.00
_cell.angle_beta   90.00
_cell.angle_gamma   90.00
#
_symmetry.space_group_name_H-M   'P 1'
#
loop_
_entity.id
_entity.type
_entity.pdbx_description
1 polymer ?
#
loop_
_entity_poly.entity_id
_entity_poly.type
_entity_poly.pdbx_seq_one_letter_code
_entity_poly.pdbx_strand_id
1 'polypeptide(L)' 'MLPNERDLRAYAVGFARRYRDYAAPYAREYAEKLRSCGDHEGCAVWHRVADLIAEDALDTAPADTRIAA' A
#
# COMPACT_ATOMS: atom_id res chain seq x y z
N MET A 1 6.54 17.36 -0.99
CA MET A 1 7.38 16.79 0.09
C MET A 1 6.72 15.50 0.56
N LEU A 2 7.31 14.34 0.29
CA LEU A 2 6.75 13.07 0.74
C LEU A 2 6.73 13.02 2.28
N PRO A 3 5.62 12.54 2.90
CA PRO A 3 5.56 12.32 4.34
C PRO A 3 6.69 11.41 4.83
N ASN A 4 7.07 11.54 6.10
CA ASN A 4 8.04 10.63 6.73
C ASN A 4 7.59 9.17 6.54
N GLU A 5 8.51 8.33 6.07
CA GLU A 5 8.24 6.93 5.75
C GLU A 5 7.72 6.12 6.94
N ARG A 6 8.17 6.44 8.16
CA ARG A 6 7.66 5.78 9.38
C ARG A 6 6.17 6.04 9.58
N ASP A 7 5.75 7.29 9.37
CA ASP A 7 4.36 7.69 9.55
C ASP A 7 3.49 7.12 8.43
N LEU A 8 4.03 7.07 7.21
CA LEU A 8 3.36 6.46 6.07
C LEU A 8 3.15 4.95 6.26
N ARG A 9 4.15 4.25 6.81
CA ARG A 9 4.03 2.82 7.17
C ARG A 9 2.98 2.61 8.27
N ALA A 10 2.98 3.44 9.32
CA ALA A 10 1.96 3.34 10.37
C ALA A 10 0.54 3.56 9.81
N TYR A 11 0.38 4.54 8.90
CA TYR A 11 -0.86 4.78 8.19
C TYR A 11 -1.26 3.57 7.33
N ALA A 12 -0.34 3.04 6.52
CA ALA A 12 -0.54 1.89 5.65
C ALA A 12 -1.02 0.65 6.43
N VAL A 13 -0.42 0.35 7.58
CA VAL A 13 -0.85 -0.75 8.46
C VAL A 13 -2.26 -0.51 8.99
N GLY A 14 -2.57 0.70 9.47
CA GLY A 14 -3.93 1.04 9.91
C GLY A 14 -4.96 0.93 8.78
N PHE A 15 -4.57 1.35 7.58
CA PHE A 15 -5.38 1.28 6.38
C PHE A 15 -5.65 -0.18 5.95
N ALA A 16 -4.61 -1.02 5.90
CA ALA A 16 -4.72 -2.46 5.66
C ALA A 16 -5.62 -3.15 6.69
N ARG A 17 -5.54 -2.76 7.97
CA ARG A 17 -6.42 -3.30 9.01
C ARG A 17 -7.89 -2.95 8.79
N ARG A 18 -8.19 -1.82 8.14
CA ARG A 18 -9.56 -1.40 7.86
C ARG A 18 -10.13 -2.06 6.59
N TYR A 19 -9.33 -2.13 5.53
CA TYR A 19 -9.78 -2.55 4.21
C TYR A 19 -9.35 -3.97 3.81
N ARG A 20 -8.56 -4.64 4.66
CA ARG A 20 -8.06 -6.01 4.47
C ARG A 20 -7.42 -6.18 3.09
N ASP A 21 -7.77 -7.26 2.40
CA ASP A 21 -7.23 -7.63 1.09
C ASP A 21 -7.53 -6.58 0.01
N TYR A 22 -8.54 -5.74 0.22
CA TYR A 22 -8.90 -4.66 -0.71
C TYR A 22 -8.06 -3.39 -0.55
N ALA A 23 -7.23 -3.31 0.49
CA ALA A 23 -6.49 -2.10 0.83
C ALA A 23 -5.47 -1.68 -0.24
N ALA A 24 -4.63 -2.62 -0.69
CA ALA A 24 -3.63 -2.37 -1.74
C ALA A 24 -4.25 -2.03 -3.11
N PRO A 25 -5.22 -2.79 -3.66
CA PRO A 25 -5.83 -2.45 -4.94
C PRO A 25 -6.55 -1.10 -4.88
N TYR A 26 -7.26 -0.80 -3.78
CA TYR A 26 -7.89 0.51 -3.59
C TYR A 26 -6.88 1.65 -3.61
N ALA A 27 -5.76 1.52 -2.89
CA ALA A 27 -4.73 2.54 -2.84
C ALA A 27 -4.14 2.83 -4.22
N ARG A 28 -3.94 1.80 -5.05
CA ARG A 28 -3.48 1.93 -6.44
C ARG A 28 -4.50 2.64 -7.32
N GLU A 29 -5.78 2.24 -7.25
CA GLU A 29 -6.84 2.91 -8.01
C GLU A 29 -6.97 4.38 -7.62
N TYR A 30 -6.84 4.69 -6.33
CA TYR A 30 -6.92 6.06 -5.85
C TYR A 30 -5.71 6.90 -6.31
N ALA A 31 -4.51 6.32 -6.35
CA ALA A 31 -3.33 6.98 -6.93
C ALA A 31 -3.55 7.39 -8.40
N GLU A 32 -4.10 6.50 -9.24
CA GLU A 32 -4.38 6.82 -10.65
C GLU A 32 -5.48 7.88 -10.82
N LYS A 33 -6.46 7.93 -9.90
CA LYS A 33 -7.45 9.01 -9.86
C LYS A 33 -6.79 10.36 -9.57
N LEU A 34 -5.89 10.41 -8.59
CA LEU A 34 -5.14 11.64 -8.26
C LEU A 34 -4.26 12.08 -9.43
N ARG A 35 -3.56 11.14 -10.06
CA ARG A 35 -2.78 11.40 -11.28
C ARG A 35 -3.64 12.01 -12.38
N SER A 36 -4.83 11.47 -12.61
CA SER A 36 -5.77 11.97 -13.63
C SER A 36 -6.26 13.39 -13.31
N CYS A 37 -6.32 13.76 -12.03
CA CYS A 37 -6.63 15.12 -11.57
C CYS A 37 -5.41 16.07 -11.59
N GLY A 38 -4.23 15.59 -12.01
CA GLY A 38 -2.98 16.36 -12.03
C GLY A 38 -2.23 16.39 -10.70
N ASP A 39 -2.71 15.68 -9.68
CA ASP A 39 -2.03 15.54 -8.39
C ASP A 39 -1.02 14.39 -8.42
N HIS A 40 0.15 14.71 -8.98
CA HIS A 40 1.26 13.77 -9.11
C HIS A 40 1.91 13.43 -7.76
N GLU A 41 1.89 14.38 -6.81
CA GLU A 41 2.46 14.16 -5.48
C GLU A 41 1.58 13.22 -4.66
N GLY A 42 0.28 13.46 -4.63
CA GLY A 42 -0.69 12.57 -4.01
C GLY A 42 -0.69 11.17 -4.64
N CYS A 43 -0.58 11.10 -5.98
CA CYS A 43 -0.38 9.83 -6.68
C CYS A 43 0.84 9.05 -6.15
N ALA A 44 2.01 9.69 -6.05
CA ALA A 44 3.22 9.05 -5.56
C ALA A 44 3.07 8.55 -4.10
N VAL A 45 2.41 9.34 -3.24
CA VAL A 45 2.12 8.93 -1.86
C VAL A 45 1.24 7.69 -1.82
N TRP A 46 0.16 7.65 -2.60
CA TRP A 46 -0.78 6.53 -2.59
C TRP A 46 -0.22 5.26 -3.23
N HIS A 47 0.65 5.37 -4.24
CA HIS A 47 1.44 4.23 -4.71
C HIS A 47 2.34 3.70 -3.60
N ARG A 48 3.04 4.57 -2.87
CA ARG A 48 3.90 4.13 -1.76
C ARG A 48 3.11 3.46 -0.63
N VAL A 49 1.90 3.96 -0.32
CA VAL A 49 0.99 3.29 0.62
C VAL A 49 0.62 1.89 0.14
N ALA A 50 0.28 1.73 -1.14
CA ALA A 50 -0.05 0.42 -1.70
C ALA A 50 1.13 -0.57 -1.62
N ASP A 51 2.34 -0.09 -1.88
CA ASP A 51 3.56 -0.92 -1.80
C ASP A 51 3.83 -1.36 -0.36
N LEU A 52 3.71 -0.44 0.61
CA LEU A 52 3.89 -0.75 2.03
C LEU A 52 2.85 -1.77 2.54
N ILE A 53 1.61 -1.70 2.05
CA ILE A 53 0.56 -2.69 2.37
C ILE A 53 0.93 -4.07 1.77
N ALA A 54 1.42 -4.10 0.54
CA ALA A 54 1.81 -5.35 -0.12
C ALA A 54 3.03 -6.00 0.55
N GLU A 55 4.02 -5.19 0.96
CA GLU A 55 5.18 -5.63 1.73
C GLU A 55 4.75 -6.26 3.08
N ASP A 56 3.84 -5.61 3.82
CA ASP A 56 3.33 -6.11 5.11
C ASP A 56 2.50 -7.40 4.95
N ALA A 57 1.70 -7.50 3.89
CA ALA A 57 0.95 -8.72 3.57
C ALA A 57 1.87 -9.91 3.24
N LEU A 58 3.01 -9.66 2.60
CA LEU A 58 4.02 -10.69 2.32
C LEU A 58 4.80 -11.12 3.57
N ASP A 59 5.05 -10.18 4.50
CA ASP A 59 5.73 -10.47 5.77
C ASP A 59 4.82 -11.25 6.75
N THR A 60 3.52 -10.98 6.71
CA THR A 60 2.52 -11.65 7.57
C THR A 60 1.97 -12.94 6.98
N ALA A 61 2.20 -13.23 5.70
CA ALA A 61 1.84 -14.51 5.10
C ALA A 61 2.72 -15.63 5.71
N PRO A 62 2.13 -16.72 6.24
CA PRO A 62 2.90 -17.84 6.75
C PRO A 62 3.77 -18.43 5.63
N ALA A 63 5.02 -18.76 5.95
CA ALA A 63 6.03 -19.31 5.04
C ALA A 63 5.69 -20.74 4.50
N ASP A 64 4.42 -21.13 4.48
CA ASP A 64 3.96 -22.51 4.25
C ASP A 64 3.61 -22.81 2.78
N THR A 65 4.16 -22.06 1.82
CA THR A 65 3.99 -22.36 0.38
C THR A 65 5.29 -22.17 -0.39
N ARG A 66 6.42 -22.58 0.20
CA ARG A 66 7.72 -22.64 -0.49
C ARG A 66 8.23 -24.05 -0.76
N ILE A 67 7.40 -25.09 -0.64
CA ILE A 67 7.82 -26.47 -0.96
C ILE A 67 6.80 -27.13 -1.90
N ALA A 68 6.99 -26.91 -3.21
CA ALA A 68 6.52 -27.82 -4.26
C ALA A 68 7.37 -27.57 -5.52
N ALA A 69 8.58 -28.12 -5.52
CA ALA A 69 9.37 -28.39 -6.71
C ALA A 69 10.05 -29.75 -6.52
#